data_AF-A0A0N0HP35-F1
#
_entry.id   AF-A0A0N0HP35-F1
#
_cell.length_a   1.000
_cell.length_b   1.000
_cell.length_c   1.000
_cell.angle_alpha   90.00
_cell.angle_beta   90.00
_cell.angle_gamma   90.00
#
_symmetry.space_group_name_H-M   'P 1'
#
loop_
_entity.id
_entity.type
_entity.pdbx_description
1 polymer ?
#
loop_
_entity_poly.entity_id
_entity_poly.type
_entity_poly.pdbx_seq_one_letter_code
_entity_poly.pdbx_strand_id
1 'polypeptide(L)'
;LVGGQGDVPRLPFAWSGVSLHAVGASVLRVRIASAGSGVSLVLADVAGEPVASVDSLVLRPVSAEQVRAAGTASDALFRVEWSKLRLDVSGTDSALKVGSVTDWSALGVLDAVSFAESASEPGDVVSRTHEVAGHALRLVQEWVADERFADERLVLVTSGAVFCKSPDPVQAAVWGLVRAAETENPGRFVLVDVEGADESVLSAVVA
;
A
#
# COMPACT_ATOMS: atom_id res chain seq x y z
N LEU A 1 15.84 2.32 29.25
CA LEU A 1 15.14 1.19 29.90
C LEU A 1 16.06 0.68 30.99
N VAL A 2 15.72 0.93 32.26
CA VAL A 2 16.60 0.59 33.39
C VAL A 2 16.54 -0.93 33.57
N GLY A 3 17.64 -1.62 33.34
CA GLY A 3 17.79 -3.05 33.60
C GLY A 3 19.06 -3.29 34.40
N GLY A 4 18.90 -3.64 35.67
CA GLY A 4 19.94 -4.36 36.41
C GLY A 4 19.92 -5.83 35.98
N GLN A 5 21.08 -6.50 36.00
CA GLN A 5 21.21 -7.90 35.57
C GLN A 5 20.17 -8.79 36.30
N GLY A 6 19.21 -9.32 35.54
CA GLY A 6 18.12 -10.17 36.04
C GLY A 6 16.71 -9.62 35.85
N ASP A 7 16.52 -8.34 35.47
CA ASP A 7 15.18 -7.77 35.29
C ASP A 7 14.63 -8.04 33.88
N VAL A 8 13.42 -8.60 33.81
CA VAL A 8 12.70 -8.86 32.56
C VAL A 8 12.48 -7.51 31.87
N PRO A 9 12.76 -7.35 30.55
CA PRO A 9 12.53 -6.09 29.86
C PRO A 9 11.09 -5.63 30.08
N ARG A 10 10.91 -4.36 30.45
CA ARG A 10 9.59 -3.79 30.74
C ARG A 10 9.25 -2.73 29.71
N LEU A 11 8.00 -2.74 29.24
CA LEU A 11 7.48 -1.78 28.29
C LEU A 11 6.50 -0.81 28.98
N PRO A 12 6.46 0.47 28.54
CA PRO A 12 5.38 1.39 28.89
C PRO A 12 4.01 0.77 28.61
N PHE A 13 3.13 0.76 29.61
CA PHE A 13 1.76 0.25 29.47
C PHE A 13 0.72 1.35 29.68
N ALA A 14 0.88 2.19 30.71
CA ALA A 14 -0.06 3.28 31.00
C ALA A 14 0.68 4.51 31.52
N TRP A 15 0.24 5.69 31.07
CA TRP A 15 0.75 6.99 31.49
C TRP A 15 -0.37 7.74 32.22
N SER A 16 -0.05 8.44 33.30
CA SER A 16 -1.01 9.23 34.07
C SER A 16 -0.35 10.51 34.59
N GLY A 17 -1.12 11.60 34.63
CA GLY A 17 -0.62 12.91 35.07
C GLY A 17 0.51 13.43 34.19
N VAL A 18 0.36 13.34 32.86
CA VAL A 18 1.34 13.88 31.90
C VAL A 18 1.08 15.36 31.71
N SER A 19 2.08 16.19 31.98
CA SER A 19 2.04 17.64 31.78
C SER A 19 3.27 18.10 31.02
N LEU A 20 3.07 19.01 30.06
CA LEU A 20 4.12 19.67 29.30
C LEU A 20 4.18 21.13 29.74
N HIS A 21 5.36 21.57 30.17
CA HIS A 21 5.60 22.91 30.70
C HIS A 21 6.32 23.82 29.70
N ALA A 22 7.18 23.25 28.86
CA ALA A 22 7.92 23.98 27.83
C ALA A 22 8.20 23.11 26.58
N VAL A 23 8.56 23.76 25.47
CA VAL A 23 8.93 23.12 24.19
C VAL A 23 10.22 23.72 23.64
N GLY A 24 10.89 23.01 22.72
CA GLY A 24 12.09 23.52 22.03
C GLY A 24 13.43 23.12 22.67
N ALA A 25 13.41 22.41 23.81
CA ALA A 25 14.62 21.81 24.37
C ALA A 25 15.13 20.68 23.45
N SER A 26 16.37 20.79 22.98
CA SER A 26 17.03 19.73 22.19
C SER A 26 17.69 18.66 23.06
N VAL A 27 17.85 18.93 24.37
CA VAL A 27 18.45 18.03 25.35
C VAL A 27 17.64 18.09 26.65
N LEU A 28 17.34 16.92 27.21
CA LEU A 28 16.58 16.78 28.46
C LEU A 28 17.37 16.00 29.50
N ARG A 29 17.27 16.44 30.75
CA ARG A 29 17.67 15.69 31.95
C ARG A 29 16.41 15.12 32.59
N VAL A 30 16.42 13.83 32.88
CA VAL A 30 15.26 13.13 33.43
C VAL A 30 15.60 12.64 34.82
N ARG A 31 14.78 13.01 35.80
CA ARG A 31 14.77 12.39 37.13
C ARG A 31 13.67 11.35 37.17
N ILE A 32 14.04 10.13 37.55
CA ILE A 32 13.14 8.99 37.67
C ILE A 32 13.03 8.63 39.15
N ALA A 33 11.81 8.47 39.65
CA ALA A 33 11.55 7.97 41.00
C ALA A 33 10.55 6.82 40.97
N SER A 34 10.63 5.90 41.94
CA SER A 34 9.66 4.82 42.08
C SER A 34 8.28 5.40 42.46
N ALA A 35 7.21 4.89 41.84
CA ALA A 35 5.84 5.30 42.09
C ALA A 35 4.90 4.09 42.03
N GLY A 36 4.73 3.40 43.16
CA GLY A 36 3.88 2.20 43.24
C GLY A 36 4.36 1.08 42.31
N SER A 37 3.51 0.67 41.37
CA SER A 37 3.82 -0.34 40.33
C SER A 37 4.52 0.24 39.08
N GLY A 38 4.91 1.51 39.11
CA GLY A 38 5.53 2.23 38.00
C GLY A 38 6.60 3.20 38.47
N VAL A 39 6.88 4.21 37.64
CA VAL A 39 7.84 5.28 37.94
C VAL A 39 7.21 6.65 37.68
N SER A 40 7.64 7.67 38.41
CA SER A 40 7.36 9.07 38.07
C SER A 40 8.56 9.70 37.35
N LEU A 41 8.29 10.63 36.45
CA LEU A 41 9.31 11.30 35.63
C LEU A 41 9.18 12.80 35.79
N VAL A 42 10.32 13.47 36.00
CA VAL A 42 10.43 14.92 35.87
C VAL A 42 11.52 15.20 34.85
N LEU A 43 11.16 15.93 33.80
CA LEU A 43 12.03 16.29 32.68
C LEU A 43 12.34 17.78 32.79
N ALA A 44 13.62 18.10 32.77
CA ALA A 44 14.12 19.48 32.75
C ALA A 44 15.11 19.65 31.60
N ASP A 45 15.32 20.88 31.14
CA ASP A 45 16.34 21.19 30.15
C ASP A 45 17.76 21.23 30.78
N VAL A 46 18.73 21.71 30.01
CA VAL A 46 20.14 21.83 30.48
C VAL A 46 20.34 22.92 31.54
N ALA A 47 19.46 23.94 31.57
CA ALA A 47 19.46 24.99 32.58
C ALA A 47 18.75 24.55 33.87
N GLY A 48 17.99 23.46 33.83
CA GLY A 48 17.21 22.93 34.95
C GLY A 48 15.76 23.39 34.95
N GLU A 49 15.31 24.09 33.90
CA GLU A 49 13.95 24.54 33.76
C GLU A 49 13.03 23.36 33.41
N PRO A 50 11.83 23.27 34.03
CA PRO A 50 10.92 22.15 33.81
C PRO A 50 10.39 22.14 32.38
N VAL A 51 10.51 20.98 31.73
CA VAL A 51 10.00 20.74 30.37
C VAL A 51 8.73 19.89 30.42
N ALA A 52 8.72 18.80 31.18
CA ALA A 52 7.55 17.94 31.30
C ALA A 52 7.57 17.16 32.63
N SER A 53 6.41 16.70 33.07
CA SER A 53 6.26 15.80 34.20
C SER A 53 5.29 14.66 33.90
N VAL A 54 5.52 13.51 34.52
CA VAL A 54 4.65 12.35 34.48
C VAL A 54 4.50 11.82 35.89
N ASP A 55 3.30 11.88 36.42
CA ASP A 55 3.02 11.43 37.79
C ASP A 55 3.18 9.91 37.92
N SER A 56 2.74 9.15 36.92
CA SER A 56 2.92 7.69 36.89
C SER A 56 3.07 7.14 35.47
N LEU A 57 4.11 6.33 35.29
CA LEU A 57 4.34 5.47 34.13
C LEU A 57 4.37 4.02 34.60
N VAL A 58 3.31 3.27 34.32
CA VAL A 58 3.21 1.84 34.62
C VAL A 58 3.98 1.06 33.57
N LEU A 59 4.88 0.19 34.04
CA LEU A 59 5.72 -0.66 33.20
C LEU A 59 5.31 -2.13 33.35
N ARG A 60 5.11 -2.84 32.25
CA ARG A 60 4.79 -4.27 32.26
C ARG A 60 5.95 -5.11 31.73
N PRO A 61 6.27 -6.25 32.36
CA PRO A 61 7.28 -7.16 31.83
C PRO A 61 6.82 -7.75 30.49
N VAL A 62 7.73 -7.85 29.53
CA VAL A 62 7.57 -8.59 28.28
C VAL A 62 8.56 -9.75 28.25
N SER A 63 8.11 -10.95 27.88
CA SER A 63 9.00 -12.10 27.84
C SER A 63 9.95 -12.02 26.64
N ALA A 64 11.16 -12.59 26.78
CA ALA A 64 12.10 -12.69 25.66
C ALA A 64 11.55 -13.50 24.48
N GLU A 65 10.60 -14.40 24.74
CA GLU A 65 9.91 -15.19 23.71
C GLU A 65 8.94 -14.34 22.89
N GLN A 66 8.18 -13.43 23.53
CA GLN A 66 7.31 -12.48 22.84
C GLN A 66 8.10 -11.52 21.94
N VAL A 67 9.28 -11.08 22.39
CA VAL A 67 10.17 -10.23 21.59
C VAL A 67 10.74 -10.99 20.39
N ARG A 68 11.19 -12.24 20.58
CA ARG A 68 11.71 -13.08 19.48
C ARG A 68 10.63 -13.41 18.44
N ALA A 69 9.42 -13.72 18.87
CA ALA A 69 8.31 -14.02 17.96
C ALA A 69 7.92 -12.83 17.06
N ALA A 70 8.06 -11.60 17.57
CA ALA A 70 7.86 -10.39 16.77
C ALA A 70 8.99 -10.18 15.74
N GLY A 71 10.25 -10.41 16.14
CA GLY A 71 11.42 -10.12 15.31
C GLY A 71 11.63 -11.04 14.10
N THR A 72 11.09 -12.27 14.11
CA THR A 72 11.33 -13.22 13.00
C THR A 72 10.55 -12.91 11.72
N ALA A 73 9.44 -12.18 11.81
CA ALA A 73 8.63 -11.80 10.65
C ALA A 73 8.86 -10.33 10.22
N SER A 74 9.19 -9.43 11.16
CA SER A 74 9.34 -8.01 10.87
C SER A 74 10.68 -7.64 10.23
N ASP A 75 11.74 -8.41 10.45
CA ASP A 75 13.08 -8.19 9.87
C ASP A 75 13.37 -9.08 8.64
N ALA A 76 12.35 -9.74 8.10
CA ALA A 76 12.48 -10.51 6.88
C ALA A 76 12.56 -9.58 5.66
N LEU A 77 13.60 -9.73 4.84
CA LEU A 77 13.65 -9.10 3.52
C LEU A 77 12.76 -9.87 2.57
N PHE A 78 11.62 -9.27 2.21
CA PHE A 78 10.74 -9.80 1.19
C PHE A 78 11.24 -9.40 -0.20
N ARG A 79 11.22 -10.36 -1.14
CA ARG A 79 11.41 -10.10 -2.56
C ARG A 79 10.16 -10.56 -3.29
N VAL A 80 9.72 -9.76 -4.26
CA VAL A 80 8.69 -10.20 -5.21
C VAL A 80 9.30 -11.24 -6.14
N GLU A 81 8.82 -12.47 -6.03
CA GLU A 81 9.12 -13.56 -6.98
C GLU A 81 7.87 -13.84 -7.80
N TRP A 82 7.99 -13.71 -9.12
CA TRP A 82 6.91 -13.99 -10.05
C TRP A 82 7.01 -15.43 -10.52
N SER A 83 5.97 -16.23 -10.24
CA SER A 83 5.87 -17.59 -10.74
C SER A 83 5.27 -17.61 -12.16
N LYS A 84 5.88 -18.39 -13.05
CA LYS A 84 5.35 -18.56 -14.41
C LYS A 84 4.10 -19.44 -14.36
N LEU A 85 2.96 -18.88 -14.72
CA LEU A 85 1.74 -19.65 -14.94
C LEU A 85 1.74 -20.21 -16.37
N ARG A 86 1.40 -21.49 -16.52
CA ARG A 86 1.14 -22.07 -17.84
C ARG A 86 -0.35 -21.91 -18.13
N LEU A 87 -0.68 -21.21 -19.20
CA LEU A 87 -2.04 -21.07 -19.68
C LEU A 87 -2.32 -22.19 -20.69
N ASP A 88 -3.44 -22.90 -20.51
CA ASP A 88 -3.95 -23.84 -21.51
C ASP A 88 -4.90 -23.08 -22.43
N VAL A 89 -4.43 -22.76 -23.64
CA VAL A 89 -5.19 -22.00 -24.65
C VAL A 89 -6.25 -22.84 -25.37
N SER A 90 -6.59 -24.03 -24.86
CA SER A 90 -7.50 -24.98 -25.52
C SER A 90 -9.00 -24.67 -25.36
N GLY A 91 -9.38 -23.49 -24.87
CA GLY A 91 -10.77 -23.05 -24.75
C GLY A 91 -11.17 -22.09 -25.87
N THR A 92 -11.99 -22.57 -26.82
CA THR A 92 -12.74 -21.70 -27.73
C THR A 92 -14.01 -21.21 -27.02
N ASP A 93 -14.42 -19.98 -27.33
CA ASP A 93 -15.70 -19.32 -26.97
C ASP A 93 -15.79 -18.55 -25.64
N SER A 94 -15.11 -17.39 -25.58
CA SER A 94 -15.79 -16.15 -25.19
C SER A 94 -15.21 -15.00 -26.00
N ALA A 95 -16.05 -14.26 -26.71
CA ALA A 95 -15.63 -13.14 -27.53
C ALA A 95 -15.23 -11.96 -26.64
N LEU A 96 -14.07 -12.05 -25.99
CA LEU A 96 -13.45 -10.96 -25.25
C LEU A 96 -13.34 -9.77 -26.22
N LYS A 97 -14.20 -8.76 -26.06
CA LYS A 97 -14.04 -7.53 -26.82
C LYS A 97 -13.03 -6.68 -26.05
N VAL A 98 -11.93 -6.38 -26.71
CA VAL A 98 -10.92 -5.43 -26.23
C VAL A 98 -11.24 -4.07 -26.82
N GLY A 99 -11.35 -3.05 -25.97
CA GLY A 99 -11.57 -1.67 -26.38
C GLY A 99 -10.35 -0.82 -26.11
N SER A 100 -10.09 0.14 -27.01
CA SER A 100 -9.15 1.23 -26.73
C SER A 100 -9.87 2.35 -25.97
N VAL A 101 -9.14 3.03 -25.08
CA VAL A 101 -9.63 4.19 -24.31
C VAL A 101 -10.13 5.35 -25.20
N THR A 102 -9.86 5.32 -26.51
CA THR A 102 -10.31 6.35 -27.46
C THR A 102 -11.81 6.28 -27.79
N ASP A 103 -12.51 5.16 -27.56
CA ASP A 103 -13.95 5.04 -27.82
C ASP A 103 -14.72 4.38 -26.66
N TRP A 104 -15.12 5.23 -25.71
CA TRP A 104 -15.88 4.87 -24.50
C TRP A 104 -17.35 4.50 -24.78
N SER A 105 -17.92 4.87 -25.93
CA SER A 105 -19.32 4.59 -26.25
C SER A 105 -19.58 3.13 -26.64
N ALA A 106 -18.49 2.37 -26.89
CA ALA A 106 -18.51 0.96 -27.26
C ALA A 106 -18.49 -0.02 -26.06
N LEU A 107 -18.49 0.48 -24.81
CA LEU A 107 -18.36 -0.28 -23.54
C LEU A 107 -19.51 -1.26 -23.22
N GLY A 108 -20.43 -1.52 -24.14
CA GLY A 108 -21.61 -2.37 -23.88
C GLY A 108 -21.30 -3.84 -23.55
N VAL A 109 -20.10 -4.33 -23.86
CA VAL A 109 -19.60 -5.70 -23.56
C VAL A 109 -18.06 -5.71 -23.61
N LEU A 110 -17.37 -4.84 -22.87
CA LEU A 110 -15.90 -4.84 -22.86
C LEU A 110 -15.39 -5.50 -21.59
N ASP A 111 -14.83 -6.70 -21.73
CA ASP A 111 -14.15 -7.40 -20.65
C ASP A 111 -12.77 -6.76 -20.39
N ALA A 112 -12.15 -6.12 -21.40
CA ALA A 112 -10.80 -5.58 -21.32
C ALA A 112 -10.64 -4.16 -21.91
N VAL A 113 -9.95 -3.26 -21.18
CA VAL A 113 -9.58 -1.92 -21.65
C VAL A 113 -8.06 -1.80 -21.77
N SER A 114 -7.56 -1.41 -22.94
CA SER A 114 -6.12 -1.22 -23.19
C SER A 114 -5.69 0.25 -23.07
N PHE A 115 -4.69 0.51 -22.23
CA PHE A 115 -4.03 1.82 -22.07
C PHE A 115 -2.77 1.98 -22.91
N ALA A 116 -2.46 0.97 -23.74
CA ALA A 116 -1.30 1.03 -24.62
C ALA A 116 -1.56 2.02 -25.77
N GLU A 117 -1.06 3.25 -25.64
CA GLU A 117 -1.04 4.22 -26.74
C GLU A 117 0.37 4.38 -27.34
N SER A 118 0.38 4.55 -28.67
CA SER A 118 1.55 4.64 -29.55
C SER A 118 2.64 5.57 -29.01
N ALA A 119 3.88 5.09 -29.08
CA ALA A 119 5.08 5.87 -28.83
C ALA A 119 4.95 7.27 -29.48
N SER A 120 4.91 8.31 -28.66
CA SER A 120 4.91 9.70 -29.11
C SER A 120 5.51 10.60 -28.05
N GLU A 121 6.13 11.67 -28.56
CA GLU A 121 7.30 12.41 -28.10
C GLU A 121 7.46 12.66 -26.59
N PRO A 122 8.71 12.85 -26.11
CA PRO A 122 8.99 13.21 -24.72
C PRO A 122 8.39 14.59 -24.39
N GLY A 123 7.11 14.59 -24.04
CA GLY A 123 6.31 15.74 -23.65
C GLY A 123 5.48 15.39 -22.41
N ASP A 124 5.83 16.06 -21.32
CA ASP A 124 5.26 16.04 -19.96
C ASP A 124 4.59 14.74 -19.47
N VAL A 125 5.41 13.84 -18.91
CA VAL A 125 4.99 12.62 -18.20
C VAL A 125 3.94 12.92 -17.12
N VAL A 126 4.00 14.08 -16.45
CA VAL A 126 3.07 14.41 -15.36
C VAL A 126 1.66 14.61 -15.89
N SER A 127 1.48 15.46 -16.90
CA SER A 127 0.17 15.68 -17.53
C SER A 127 -0.41 14.39 -18.09
N ARG A 128 0.41 13.58 -18.79
CA ARG A 128 -0.04 12.28 -19.31
C ARG A 128 -0.44 11.30 -18.21
N THR A 129 0.29 11.27 -17.10
CA THR A 129 -0.06 10.45 -15.93
C THR A 129 -1.42 10.87 -15.37
N HIS A 130 -1.67 12.17 -15.25
CA HIS A 130 -2.96 12.68 -14.78
C HIS A 130 -4.10 12.33 -15.73
N GLU A 131 -3.90 12.46 -17.04
CA GLU A 131 -4.91 12.10 -18.06
C GLU A 131 -5.25 10.61 -17.99
N VAL A 132 -4.23 9.74 -18.03
CA VAL A 132 -4.42 8.28 -18.00
C VAL A 132 -5.02 7.82 -16.67
N ALA A 133 -4.54 8.33 -15.54
CA ALA A 133 -5.10 8.00 -14.22
C ALA A 133 -6.55 8.51 -14.07
N GLY A 134 -6.85 9.72 -14.56
CA GLY A 134 -8.20 10.29 -14.55
C GLY A 134 -9.17 9.48 -15.41
N HIS A 135 -8.70 8.94 -16.54
CA HIS A 135 -9.47 8.05 -17.39
C HIS A 135 -9.73 6.70 -16.72
N ALA A 136 -8.70 6.07 -16.15
CA ALA A 136 -8.84 4.84 -15.39
C ALA A 136 -9.79 5.01 -14.19
N LEU A 137 -9.70 6.13 -13.47
CA LEU A 137 -10.60 6.44 -12.37
C LEU A 137 -12.06 6.47 -12.81
N ARG A 138 -12.34 7.17 -13.92
CA ARG A 138 -13.70 7.28 -14.46
C ARG A 138 -14.27 5.91 -14.82
N LEU A 139 -13.47 5.07 -15.49
CA LEU A 139 -13.86 3.70 -15.83
C LEU A 139 -14.19 2.86 -14.59
N VAL A 140 -13.32 2.90 -13.58
CA VAL A 140 -13.54 2.20 -12.31
C VAL A 140 -14.81 2.69 -11.63
N GLN A 141 -15.03 4.00 -11.57
CA GLN A 141 -16.21 4.59 -10.94
C GLN A 141 -17.50 4.22 -11.67
N GLU A 142 -17.53 4.32 -13.01
CA GLU A 142 -18.68 3.96 -13.83
C GLU A 142 -18.99 2.46 -13.73
N TRP A 143 -17.96 1.60 -13.79
CA TRP A 143 -18.11 0.14 -13.62
C TRP A 143 -18.68 -0.24 -12.26
N VAL A 144 -18.20 0.42 -11.19
CA VAL A 144 -18.66 0.12 -9.83
C VAL A 144 -20.09 0.62 -9.63
N ALA A 145 -20.45 1.75 -10.22
CA ALA A 145 -21.78 2.35 -10.09
C ALA A 145 -22.88 1.63 -10.89
N ASP A 146 -22.53 0.90 -11.95
CA ASP A 146 -23.48 0.19 -12.79
C ASP A 146 -23.77 -1.22 -12.26
N GLU A 147 -24.98 -1.41 -11.72
CA GLU A 147 -25.42 -2.68 -11.14
C GLU A 147 -25.41 -3.85 -12.15
N ARG A 148 -25.43 -3.57 -13.45
CA ARG A 148 -25.35 -4.61 -14.50
C ARG A 148 -24.02 -5.36 -14.48
N PHE A 149 -22.98 -4.77 -13.91
CA PHE A 149 -21.64 -5.33 -13.83
C PHE A 149 -21.27 -5.80 -12.41
N ALA A 150 -22.25 -5.98 -11.52
CA ALA A 150 -22.00 -6.35 -10.13
C ALA A 150 -21.28 -7.70 -10.00
N ASP A 151 -21.63 -8.67 -10.85
CA ASP A 151 -21.06 -10.02 -10.87
C ASP A 151 -19.95 -10.20 -11.92
N GLU A 152 -19.64 -9.13 -12.67
CA GLU A 152 -18.65 -9.13 -13.75
C GLU A 152 -17.32 -8.53 -13.30
N ARG A 153 -16.25 -8.85 -14.03
CA ARG A 153 -14.90 -8.31 -13.78
C ARG A 153 -14.46 -7.38 -14.88
N LEU A 154 -13.93 -6.22 -14.50
CA LEU A 154 -13.26 -5.32 -15.44
C LEU A 154 -11.77 -5.69 -15.54
N VAL A 155 -11.32 -6.06 -16.74
CA VAL A 155 -9.90 -6.30 -17.03
C VAL A 155 -9.28 -5.01 -17.55
N LEU A 156 -8.18 -4.58 -16.95
CA LEU A 156 -7.41 -3.43 -17.42
C LEU A 156 -6.06 -3.92 -17.90
N VAL A 157 -5.77 -3.62 -19.16
CA VAL A 157 -4.58 -4.08 -19.88
C VAL A 157 -3.63 -2.90 -20.06
N THR A 158 -2.40 -3.07 -19.59
CA THR A 158 -1.30 -2.13 -19.78
C THR A 158 -0.18 -2.78 -20.59
N SER A 159 0.76 -1.99 -21.10
CA SER A 159 1.95 -2.48 -21.77
C SER A 159 3.21 -1.84 -21.21
N GLY A 160 4.05 -2.66 -20.57
CA GLY A 160 5.30 -2.21 -19.96
C GLY A 160 5.10 -1.30 -18.74
N ALA A 161 3.95 -1.40 -18.06
CA ALA A 161 3.65 -0.58 -16.89
C ALA A 161 4.47 -0.97 -15.68
N VAL A 162 4.66 -2.27 -15.46
CA VAL A 162 5.29 -2.78 -14.23
C VAL A 162 6.18 -4.01 -14.47
N PHE A 163 5.98 -4.79 -15.53
CA PHE A 163 6.76 -6.00 -15.83
C PHE A 163 7.80 -5.80 -16.93
N CYS A 164 8.58 -4.72 -16.88
CA CYS A 164 9.67 -4.50 -17.83
C CYS A 164 10.90 -3.86 -17.15
N LYS A 165 12.02 -3.82 -17.87
CA LYS A 165 13.28 -3.23 -17.36
C LYS A 165 13.19 -1.72 -17.14
N SER A 166 12.32 -1.04 -17.88
CA SER A 166 12.12 0.40 -17.83
C SER A 166 10.62 0.69 -17.79
N PRO A 167 9.99 0.61 -16.61
CA PRO A 167 8.54 0.80 -16.45
C PRO A 167 8.08 2.14 -17.01
N ASP A 168 6.93 2.13 -17.70
CA ASP A 168 6.23 3.35 -18.09
C ASP A 168 5.50 3.93 -16.86
N PRO A 169 5.96 5.06 -16.30
CA PRO A 169 5.36 5.65 -15.11
C PRO A 169 3.90 6.09 -15.33
N VAL A 170 3.51 6.41 -16.57
CA VAL A 170 2.14 6.81 -16.91
C VAL A 170 1.19 5.65 -16.70
N GLN A 171 1.52 4.47 -17.23
CA GLN A 171 0.69 3.28 -17.08
C GLN A 171 0.84 2.62 -15.69
N ALA A 172 2.00 2.78 -15.03
CA ALA A 172 2.19 2.32 -13.65
C ALA A 172 1.21 2.99 -12.66
N ALA A 173 0.77 4.23 -12.93
CA ALA A 173 -0.24 4.90 -12.11
C ALA A 173 -1.60 4.19 -12.13
N VAL A 174 -1.97 3.56 -13.25
CA VAL A 174 -3.20 2.75 -13.37
C VAL A 174 -3.15 1.57 -12.39
N TRP A 175 -2.00 0.90 -12.27
CA TRP A 175 -1.82 -0.22 -11.35
C TRP A 175 -2.01 0.18 -9.89
N GLY A 176 -1.46 1.33 -9.48
CA GLY A 176 -1.65 1.85 -8.12
C GLY A 176 -3.12 2.17 -7.82
N LEU A 177 -3.79 2.83 -8.77
CA LEU A 177 -5.20 3.20 -8.66
C LEU A 177 -6.12 1.98 -8.55
N VAL A 178 -5.99 1.02 -9.46
CA VAL A 178 -6.86 -0.17 -9.50
C VAL A 178 -6.63 -1.05 -8.28
N ARG A 179 -5.40 -1.18 -7.77
CA ARG A 179 -5.15 -1.92 -6.52
C ARG A 179 -5.84 -1.29 -5.31
N ALA A 180 -5.93 0.04 -5.27
CA ALA A 180 -6.72 0.72 -4.25
C ALA A 180 -8.22 0.39 -4.41
N ALA A 181 -8.75 0.48 -5.64
CA ALA A 181 -10.14 0.16 -5.93
C ALA A 181 -10.52 -1.31 -5.63
N GLU A 182 -9.62 -2.26 -5.91
CA GLU A 182 -9.78 -3.69 -5.61
C GLU A 182 -9.81 -3.97 -4.10
N THR A 183 -9.10 -3.17 -3.29
CA THR A 183 -9.18 -3.28 -1.83
C THR A 183 -10.57 -2.90 -1.31
N GLU A 184 -11.24 -1.94 -1.98
CA GLU A 184 -12.60 -1.51 -1.66
C GLU A 184 -13.67 -2.40 -2.29
N ASN A 185 -13.39 -3.00 -3.45
CA ASN A 185 -14.33 -3.84 -4.20
C ASN A 185 -13.67 -5.17 -4.60
N PRO A 186 -13.49 -6.12 -3.65
CA PRO A 186 -12.73 -7.34 -3.91
C PRO A 186 -13.34 -8.22 -5.00
N GLY A 187 -12.49 -8.71 -5.90
CA GLY A 187 -12.83 -9.62 -6.99
C GLY A 187 -13.46 -8.96 -8.21
N ARG A 188 -13.49 -7.62 -8.28
CA ARG A 188 -14.14 -6.87 -9.38
C ARG A 188 -13.17 -6.41 -10.47
N PHE A 189 -11.86 -6.42 -10.22
CA PHE A 189 -10.88 -5.95 -11.19
C PHE A 189 -9.78 -6.99 -11.46
N VAL A 190 -9.28 -6.99 -12.70
CA VAL A 190 -8.13 -7.79 -13.12
C VAL A 190 -7.12 -6.86 -13.81
N LEU A 191 -5.87 -6.87 -13.36
CA LEU A 191 -4.78 -6.12 -14.00
C LEU A 191 -3.91 -7.08 -14.83
N VAL A 192 -3.70 -6.74 -16.10
CA VAL A 192 -2.82 -7.48 -17.00
C VAL A 192 -1.82 -6.53 -17.63
N ASP A 193 -0.52 -6.84 -17.56
CA ASP A 193 0.52 -6.09 -18.27
C ASP A 193 1.09 -7.00 -19.37
N VAL A 194 1.00 -6.56 -20.62
CA VAL A 194 1.50 -7.31 -21.78
C VAL A 194 2.77 -6.67 -22.31
N GLU A 195 3.78 -7.47 -22.62
CA GLU A 195 5.00 -6.96 -23.27
C GLU A 195 4.81 -7.03 -24.79
N GLY A 196 4.42 -5.90 -25.39
CA GLY A 196 3.95 -5.86 -26.78
C GLY A 196 2.48 -6.26 -26.89
N ALA A 197 1.79 -5.75 -27.91
CA ALA A 197 0.35 -5.91 -28.11
C ALA A 197 -0.07 -7.33 -28.57
N ASP A 198 0.42 -8.37 -27.89
CA ASP A 198 -0.09 -9.72 -28.10
C ASP A 198 -1.38 -9.89 -27.30
N GLU A 199 -2.49 -9.41 -27.86
CA GLU A 199 -3.82 -9.49 -27.25
C GLU A 199 -4.35 -10.95 -27.20
N SER A 200 -3.69 -11.89 -27.88
CA SER A 200 -4.08 -13.31 -27.93
C SER A 200 -3.99 -14.01 -26.57
N VAL A 201 -3.22 -13.46 -25.63
CA VAL A 201 -3.08 -14.03 -24.28
C VAL A 201 -4.21 -13.58 -23.34
N LEU A 202 -4.95 -12.52 -23.68
CA LEU A 202 -5.96 -11.94 -22.79
C LEU A 202 -7.12 -12.91 -22.55
N SER A 203 -7.59 -13.62 -23.58
CA SER A 203 -8.66 -14.62 -23.42
C SER A 203 -8.25 -15.78 -22.51
N ALA A 204 -6.96 -16.11 -22.45
CA ALA A 204 -6.44 -17.18 -21.59
C ALA A 204 -6.17 -16.73 -20.14
N VAL A 205 -5.99 -15.43 -19.90
CA VAL A 205 -5.79 -14.85 -18.56
C VAL A 205 -7.12 -14.58 -17.84
N VAL A 206 -8.18 -14.35 -18.61
CA VAL A 206 -9.51 -13.96 -18.08
C VAL A 206 -10.45 -15.16 -17.87
N ALA A 207 -10.16 -16.30 -18.50
CA ALA A 207 -10.89 -17.56 -18.30
C ALA A 207 -10.67 -18.17 -16.91
#